data_AF-A0A522QWN7-F1
#
_entry.id   AF-A0A522QWN7-F1
#
_cell.length_a   1.000
_cell.length_b   1.000
_cell.length_c   1.000
_cell.angle_alpha   90.00
_cell.angle_beta   90.00
_cell.angle_gamma   90.00
#
_symmetry.space_group_name_H-M   'P 1'
#
loop_
_entity.id
_entity.type
_entity.pdbx_description
1 polymer ?
#
loop_
_entity_poly.entity_id
_entity_poly.type
_entity_poly.pdbx_seq_one_letter_code
_entity_poly.pdbx_strand_id
1 'polypeptide(L)' 'MPVNLKIDHHSPLPLHSQIEQLLRDLVQLKEYAKGAPLPKEVELANRLGVSRNTIRQATN' A
#
# COMPACT_ATOMS: atom_id res chain seq x y z
N MET A 1 -6.26 9.05 13.34
CA MET A 1 -6.95 7.75 13.10
C MET A 1 -5.96 6.89 12.34
N PRO A 2 -5.70 5.63 12.71
CA PRO A 2 -4.78 4.81 11.95
C PRO A 2 -5.33 4.60 10.54
N VAL A 3 -4.49 4.80 9.54
CA VAL A 3 -4.90 4.62 8.14
C VAL A 3 -5.24 3.16 7.90
N ASN A 4 -6.43 2.92 7.36
CA ASN A 4 -6.94 1.58 7.14
C ASN A 4 -6.36 1.03 5.84
N LEU A 5 -5.27 0.27 5.95
CA LEU A 5 -4.62 -0.41 4.84
C LEU A 5 -5.36 -1.72 4.54
N LYS A 6 -6.15 -1.74 3.45
CA LYS A 6 -6.90 -2.93 3.01
C LYS A 6 -6.76 -3.12 1.51
N ILE A 7 -6.67 -4.38 1.12
CA ILE A 7 -6.78 -4.87 -0.27
C ILE A 7 -7.71 -6.07 -0.26
N ASP A 8 -8.27 -6.41 -1.42
CA ASP A 8 -9.12 -7.59 -1.61
C ASP A 8 -8.34 -8.73 -2.27
N HIS A 9 -8.10 -9.79 -1.51
CA HIS A 9 -7.39 -10.98 -1.97
C HIS A 9 -8.22 -11.91 -2.86
N HIS A 10 -9.53 -11.71 -2.91
CA HIS A 10 -10.43 -12.49 -3.75
C HIS A 10 -10.87 -11.73 -5.01
N SER A 11 -10.49 -10.46 -5.13
CA SER A 11 -10.75 -9.66 -6.31
C SER A 11 -10.02 -10.21 -7.54
N PRO A 12 -10.62 -10.13 -8.73
CA PRO A 12 -9.92 -10.43 -9.99
C PRO A 12 -8.80 -9.42 -10.30
N LEU A 13 -8.73 -8.30 -9.59
CA LEU A 13 -7.67 -7.31 -9.75
C LEU A 13 -6.36 -7.82 -9.14
N PRO A 14 -5.23 -7.75 -9.86
CA PRO A 14 -3.93 -8.11 -9.31
C PRO A 14 -3.60 -7.33 -8.03
N LEU A 15 -3.05 -8.01 -7.02
CA LEU A 15 -2.74 -7.41 -5.72
C LEU A 15 -1.82 -6.19 -5.84
N HIS A 16 -0.80 -6.25 -6.71
CA HIS A 16 0.11 -5.12 -6.91
C HIS A 16 -0.61 -3.87 -7.42
N SER A 17 -1.60 -4.02 -8.31
CA SER A 17 -2.41 -2.89 -8.81
C SER A 17 -3.29 -2.29 -7.70
N GLN A 18 -3.86 -3.14 -6.83
CA GLN A 18 -4.62 -2.66 -5.68
C GLN A 18 -3.72 -1.91 -4.68
N ILE A 19 -2.51 -2.42 -4.46
CA ILE A 19 -1.51 -1.79 -3.59
C ILE A 19 -1.05 -0.46 -4.18
N GLU A 20 -0.83 -0.36 -5.49
CA GLU A 20 -0.48 0.89 -6.16
C GLU A 20 -1.56 1.96 -5.93
N GLN A 21 -2.84 1.60 -6.13
CA GLN A 21 -3.95 2.52 -5.86
C GLN A 21 -4.01 2.93 -4.39
N LEU A 22 -3.85 1.97 -3.47
CA LEU A 22 -3.79 2.25 -2.04
C LEU A 22 -2.68 3.27 -1.73
N LEU A 23 -1.47 3.07 -2.25
CA LEU A 23 -0.35 4.00 -2.04
C LEU A 23 -0.64 5.41 -2.61
N ARG A 24 -1.27 5.50 -3.79
CA ARG A 24 -1.70 6.78 -4.36
C ARG A 24 -2.68 7.51 -3.45
N ASP A 25 -3.63 6.78 -2.85
CA ASP A 25 -4.60 7.33 -1.91
C ASP A 25 -3.92 7.77 -0.60
N LEU A 26 -2.93 7.01 -0.12
CA LEU A 26 -2.14 7.38 1.08
C LEU A 26 -1.45 8.73 0.90
N VAL A 27 -0.83 8.98 -0.25
CA VAL A 27 -0.11 10.24 -0.52
C VAL A 27 -1.06 11.46 -0.49
N GLN A 28 -2.36 11.28 -0.71
CA GLN A 28 -3.37 12.34 -0.59
C GLN A 28 -3.72 12.66 0.87
N LEU A 29 -3.44 11.77 1.81
CA LEU A 29 -3.70 12.01 3.23
C LEU A 29 -2.74 13.06 3.78
N LYS A 30 -3.26 13.98 4.59
CA LYS A 30 -2.47 15.06 5.21
C LYS A 30 -1.28 14.56 6.03
N GLU A 31 -1.35 13.33 6.55
CA GLU A 31 -0.29 12.71 7.35
C GLU A 31 0.91 12.24 6.52
N TYR A 32 0.71 11.95 5.23
CA TYR A 32 1.76 11.58 4.28
C TYR A 32 2.04 12.69 3.25
N ALA A 33 1.29 13.79 3.32
CA ALA A 33 1.50 14.97 2.50
C ALA A 33 2.86 15.64 2.80
N LYS A 34 3.34 16.44 1.85
CA LYS A 34 4.57 17.27 1.96
C LYS A 34 5.85 16.46 2.22
N GLY A 35 5.96 15.26 1.68
CA GLY A 35 7.17 14.43 1.76
C GLY A 35 7.33 13.68 3.08
N ALA A 36 6.27 13.59 3.87
CA ALA A 36 6.24 12.67 5.01
C ALA A 36 6.38 11.22 4.52
N PRO A 37 7.16 10.39 5.22
CA PRO A 37 7.45 9.04 4.76
C PRO A 37 6.21 8.16 4.86
N LEU A 38 5.95 7.40 3.78
CA LEU A 38 5.01 6.28 3.81
C LEU A 38 5.56 5.15 4.71
N PRO A 39 4.70 4.23 5.16
CA PRO A 39 5.15 3.01 5.83
C PRO A 39 6.15 2.23 4.97
N LYS A 40 7.13 1.61 5.60
CA LYS A 40 8.17 0.84 4.88
C LYS A 40 7.54 -0.37 4.17
N GLU A 41 8.14 -0.82 3.08
CA GLU A 41 7.66 -1.97 2.30
C GLU A 41 7.44 -3.23 3.16
N VAL A 42 8.33 -3.49 4.11
CA VAL A 42 8.22 -4.64 5.04
C VAL A 42 7.00 -4.52 5.94
N GLU A 43 6.68 -3.31 6.38
CA GLU A 43 5.52 -3.05 7.22
C GLU A 43 4.23 -3.19 6.41
N LEU A 44 4.19 -2.65 5.19
CA LEU A 44 3.07 -2.80 4.27
C LEU A 44 2.82 -4.28 3.94
N ALA A 45 3.87 -5.04 3.62
CA ALA A 45 3.79 -6.48 3.37
C ALA A 45 3.15 -7.24 4.55
N ASN A 46 3.62 -6.97 5.76
CA ASN A 46 3.09 -7.61 6.98
C ASN A 46 1.63 -7.22 7.25
N ARG A 47 1.28 -5.94 7.08
CA ARG A 47 -0.09 -5.44 7.34
C ARG A 47 -1.11 -5.93 6.30
N LEU A 48 -0.69 -6.04 5.03
CA LEU A 48 -1.54 -6.44 3.92
C LEU A 48 -1.56 -7.96 3.68
N GLY A 49 -0.67 -8.71 4.35
CA GLY A 49 -0.56 -10.16 4.19
C GLY A 49 -0.03 -10.58 2.82
N VAL A 50 0.92 -9.81 2.26
CA VAL A 50 1.50 -10.05 0.93
C VAL A 50 3.03 -10.17 1.00
N SER A 51 3.64 -10.68 -0.06
CA SER A 51 5.11 -10.73 -0.16
C SER A 51 5.70 -9.34 -0.38
N ARG A 52 6.95 -9.12 0.03
CA ARG A 52 7.69 -7.88 -0.28
C ARG A 52 7.83 -7.65 -1.79
N ASN A 53 7.94 -8.74 -2.58
CA ASN A 53 8.01 -8.65 -4.04
C ASN A 53 6.73 -8.03 -4.63
N THR A 54 5.57 -8.36 -4.06
CA THR A 54 4.28 -7.80 -4.48
C THR A 54 4.21 -6.30 -4.19
N ILE A 55 4.74 -5.86 -3.05
CA ILE A 55 4.89 -4.42 -2.74
C ILE A 55 5.81 -3.75 -3.75
N ARG A 56 7.00 -4.32 -4.00
CA ARG A 56 7.98 -3.79 -4.95
C ARG A 56 7.43 -3.68 -6.37
N GLN A 57 6.59 -4.63 -6.77
CA GLN A 57 5.90 -4.60 -8.07
C GLN A 57 4.88 -3.47 -8.15
N ALA A 58 4.27 -3.06 -7.03
CA ALA A 58 3.34 -1.94 -6.98
C ALA A 58 4.03 -0.56 -7.01
N THR A 59 5.34 -0.52 -6.77
CA THR A 59 6.13 0.72 -6.68
C THR A 59 7.13 0.93 -7.83
N ASN A 60 7.34 -0.08 -8.67
CA ASN A 60 8.18 0.00 -9.87
C ASN A 60 7.38 0.54 -11.06
#